data_AF-A0A533YU30-F1
#
_entry.id   AF-A0A533YU30-F1
#
_cell.length_a   1.000
_cell.length_b   1.000
_cell.length_c   1.000
_cell.angle_alpha   90.00
_cell.angle_beta   90.00
_cell.angle_gamma   90.00
#
_symmetry.space_group_name_H-M   'P 1'
#
loop_
_entity.id
_entity.type
_entity.pdbx_description
1 polymer ?
#
loop_
_entity_poly.entity_id
_entity_poly.type
_entity_poly.pdbx_seq_one_letter_code
_entity_poly.pdbx_strand_id
1 'polypeptide(L)' 'MPTLRTEEMMLNMGPQHPSTHGVLKIVLSLEGERIVKATPVMGFLHRGVEKLAEDGTYHQFIPHTDRLDYVCAM' A
#
# COMPACT_ATOMS: atom_id res chain seq x y z
N MET A 1 -31.49 -15.66 18.67
CA MET A 1 -30.61 -15.64 17.48
C MET A 1 -29.48 -16.61 17.75
N PRO A 2 -29.29 -17.68 16.95
CA PRO A 2 -28.13 -18.54 17.13
C PRO A 2 -26.88 -17.74 16.81
N THR A 3 -25.94 -17.67 17.75
CA THR A 3 -24.62 -17.07 17.54
C THR A 3 -23.82 -17.99 16.62
N LEU A 4 -23.65 -17.60 15.36
CA LEU A 4 -22.73 -18.26 14.45
C LEU A 4 -21.31 -18.17 15.05
N ARG A 5 -20.62 -19.30 15.17
CA ARG A 5 -19.20 -19.30 15.57
C ARG A 5 -18.40 -18.73 14.40
N THR A 6 -17.80 -17.57 14.60
CA THR A 6 -16.86 -16.96 13.67
C THR A 6 -15.45 -17.42 14.01
N GLU A 7 -14.88 -18.24 13.14
CA GLU A 7 -13.45 -18.56 13.17
C GLU A 7 -12.65 -17.39 12.57
N GLU A 8 -11.40 -17.21 13.02
CA GLU A 8 -10.52 -16.21 12.45
C GLU A 8 -10.13 -16.61 11.03
N MET A 9 -10.47 -15.77 10.05
CA MET A 9 -10.14 -15.98 8.64
C MET A 9 -9.05 -15.00 8.21
N MET A 10 -8.02 -15.50 7.52
CA MET A 10 -7.06 -14.65 6.83
C MET A 10 -7.47 -14.42 5.37
N LEU A 11 -7.57 -13.15 4.97
CA LEU A 11 -7.90 -12.73 3.62
C LEU A 11 -6.78 -11.85 3.04
N ASN A 12 -6.31 -12.16 1.84
CA ASN A 12 -5.39 -11.32 1.09
C ASN A 12 -6.17 -10.38 0.16
N MET A 13 -6.15 -9.09 0.45
CA MET A 13 -6.72 -8.04 -0.40
C MET A 13 -5.61 -7.37 -1.21
N GLY A 14 -5.68 -7.40 -2.53
CA GLY A 14 -4.68 -6.80 -3.43
C GLY A 14 -3.60 -7.78 -3.92
N PRO A 15 -2.60 -7.33 -4.70
CA PRO A 15 -2.31 -5.93 -5.05
C PRO A 15 -3.11 -5.38 -6.25
N GLN A 16 -3.89 -6.22 -6.95
CA GLN A 16 -4.71 -5.82 -8.11
C GLN A 16 -6.11 -5.33 -7.75
N HIS A 17 -6.49 -5.33 -6.48
CA HIS A 17 -7.85 -5.04 -6.07
C HIS A 17 -8.20 -3.58 -6.40
N PRO A 18 -9.32 -3.28 -7.08
CA PRO A 18 -9.59 -1.93 -7.60
C PRO A 18 -9.66 -0.84 -6.52
N SER A 19 -10.07 -1.21 -5.29
CA SER A 19 -10.15 -0.28 -4.16
C SER A 19 -8.82 -0.01 -3.44
N THR A 20 -7.68 -0.57 -3.88
CA THR A 20 -6.39 -0.31 -3.23
C THR A 20 -5.71 0.98 -3.68
N HIS A 21 -6.36 1.76 -4.58
CA HIS A 21 -5.92 3.07 -5.06
C HIS A 21 -4.41 3.13 -5.40
N GLY A 22 -3.95 2.11 -6.12
CA GLY A 22 -2.54 1.84 -6.34
C GLY A 22 -2.21 0.37 -6.05
N VAL A 23 -0.92 0.06 -5.96
CA VAL A 23 -0.41 -1.28 -5.70
C VAL A 23 -0.17 -1.50 -4.20
N LEU A 24 -1.24 -1.86 -3.49
CA LEU A 24 -1.20 -2.15 -2.06
C LEU A 24 -1.80 -3.54 -1.82
N LYS A 25 -1.10 -4.34 -1.02
CA LYS A 25 -1.63 -5.60 -0.50
C LYS A 25 -1.90 -5.42 1.00
N ILE A 26 -3.05 -5.89 1.47
CA ILE A 26 -3.41 -5.91 2.89
C ILE A 26 -3.76 -7.35 3.26
N VAL A 27 -3.08 -7.89 4.27
CA VAL A 27 -3.43 -9.16 4.90
C VAL A 27 -4.40 -8.87 6.04
N LEU A 28 -5.66 -9.28 5.88
CA LEU A 28 -6.74 -9.04 6.82
C LEU A 28 -6.99 -10.29 7.67
N SER A 29 -7.03 -10.14 8.98
CA SER A 29 -7.62 -11.13 9.91
C SER A 29 -9.04 -10.70 10.22
N LEU A 30 -10.00 -11.56 9.93
CA LEU A 30 -11.43 -11.30 10.04
C LEU A 30 -12.09 -12.26 11.03
N GLU A 31 -12.94 -11.72 11.91
CA GLU A 31 -13.92 -12.48 12.69
C GLU A 31 -15.31 -12.18 12.10
N GLY A 32 -15.69 -12.95 11.08
CA GLY A 32 -16.88 -12.67 10.28
C GLY A 32 -16.72 -11.38 9.49
N GLU A 33 -17.60 -10.41 9.74
CA GLU A 33 -17.57 -9.09 9.07
C GLU A 33 -16.69 -8.07 9.79
N ARG A 34 -16.12 -8.43 10.96
CA ARG A 34 -15.27 -7.54 11.75
C ARG A 34 -13.80 -7.76 11.41
N ILE A 35 -13.08 -6.68 11.14
CA ILE A 35 -11.61 -6.70 11.02
C ILE A 35 -11.00 -6.74 12.42
N VAL A 36 -10.21 -7.78 12.70
CA VAL A 36 -9.42 -7.91 13.92
C VAL A 36 -8.04 -7.28 13.72
N LYS A 37 -7.43 -7.50 12.55
CA LYS A 37 -6.12 -6.96 12.19
C LYS A 37 -6.03 -6.70 10.69
N ALA A 38 -5.37 -5.61 10.32
CA ALA A 38 -4.98 -5.33 8.94
C ALA A 38 -3.47 -5.11 8.89
N THR A 39 -2.76 -5.95 8.14
CA THR A 39 -1.31 -5.82 7.95
C THR A 39 -1.04 -5.36 6.53
N PRO A 40 -0.67 -4.08 6.32
CA PRO A 40 -0.33 -3.57 5.00
C PRO A 40 1.04 -4.11 4.58
N VAL A 41 1.13 -4.59 3.35
CA VAL A 41 2.37 -5.00 2.69
C VAL A 41 2.68 -3.91 1.66
N MET A 42 3.66 -3.08 1.98
CA MET A 42 4.11 -1.95 1.17
C MET A 42 5.34 -2.32 0.33
N GLY A 43 5.75 -1.43 -0.58
CA GLY A 43 7.00 -1.56 -1.34
C GLY A 43 6.85 -2.07 -2.77
N PHE A 44 5.63 -2.41 -3.22
CA PHE A 44 5.39 -2.78 -4.63
C PHE A 44 5.73 -1.68 -5.64
N LEU A 45 5.77 -0.42 -5.19
CA LEU A 45 6.20 0.75 -5.98
C LEU A 45 7.48 1.38 -5.43
N HIS A 46 8.37 0.61 -4.80
CA HIS A 46 9.68 1.13 -4.41
C HIS A 46 10.55 1.34 -5.66
N ARG A 47 11.00 2.58 -5.88
CA ARG A 47 11.78 2.99 -7.06
C ARG A 47 13.22 3.41 -6.75
N GLY A 48 13.69 3.24 -5.51
CA GLY A 48 15.04 3.65 -5.12
C GLY A 48 15.33 5.15 -5.28
N VAL A 49 14.32 6.00 -5.09
CA VAL A 49 14.39 7.45 -5.38
C VAL A 49 15.50 8.14 -4.59
N GLU A 50 15.71 7.77 -3.33
CA GLU A 50 16.79 8.28 -2.49
C GLU A 50 18.17 7.92 -3.06
N LYS A 51 18.34 6.70 -3.57
CA LYS A 51 19.61 6.27 -4.18
C LYS A 51 19.88 6.99 -5.50
N LEU A 52 18.83 7.25 -6.30
CA LEU A 52 18.94 8.04 -7.52
C LEU A 52 19.32 9.50 -7.23
N ALA A 53 18.90 10.04 -6.08
CA ALA A 53 19.24 11.39 -5.65
C ALA A 53 20.74 11.55 -5.35
N GLU A 54 21.45 10.48 -4.99
CA GLU A 54 22.88 10.51 -4.71
C GLU A 54 23.75 10.75 -5.97
N ASP A 55 23.24 10.40 -7.16
CA ASP A 55 23.97 10.48 -8.43
C ASP A 55 23.69 11.79 -9.19
N GLY A 56 22.55 12.43 -8.94
CA GLY A 56 22.10 13.63 -9.64
C GLY A 56 22.38 14.95 -8.91
N THR A 57 22.55 16.03 -9.68
CA THR A 57 22.53 17.40 -9.13
C THR A 57 21.10 17.81 -8.72
N TYR A 58 20.99 18.81 -7.85
CA TYR A 58 19.69 19.30 -7.37
C TYR A 58 18.69 19.60 -8.50
N HIS A 59 19.12 20.27 -9.56
CA HIS A 59 18.25 20.60 -10.70
C HIS A 59 17.81 19.38 -11.51
N GLN A 60 18.66 18.35 -11.61
CA GLN A 60 18.32 17.11 -12.30
C GLN A 60 17.30 16.28 -11.51
N PHE A 61 17.23 16.46 -10.18
CA PHE A 61 16.37 15.67 -9.32
C PHE A 61 14.95 16.23 -9.16
N ILE A 62 14.71 17.51 -9.48
CA ILE A 62 13.37 18.15 -9.37
C ILE A 62 12.24 17.30 -9.99
N PRO A 63 12.37 16.72 -11.21
CA PRO A 63 11.28 15.91 -11.76
C PRO A 63 11.02 14.61 -11.00
N HIS A 64 11.97 14.14 -10.19
CA HIS A 64 11.78 12.95 -9.36
C HIS A 64 10.97 13.25 -8.10
N THR A 65 11.06 14.47 -7.54
CA THR A 65 10.27 14.88 -6.39
C THR A 65 8.79 14.99 -6.73
N ASP A 66 8.46 15.55 -7.89
CA ASP A 66 7.09 15.67 -8.40
C ASP A 66 6.38 14.32 -8.58
N ARG A 67 7.15 13.22 -8.68
CA ARG A 67 6.60 11.86 -8.84
C ARG A 67 6.36 11.14 -7.51
N LEU A 68 6.74 11.74 -6.38
CA LEU A 68 6.51 11.17 -5.06
C LEU A 68 5.02 11.26 -4.68
N ASP A 69 4.39 12.41 -4.93
CA ASP A 69 2.94 12.57 -4.93
C ASP A 69 2.46 12.77 -6.37
N TYR A 70 1.87 11.73 -6.94
CA TYR A 70 1.38 11.76 -8.32
C TYR A 70 0.08 12.57 -8.49
N VAL A 71 -0.56 13.02 -7.41
CA VAL A 71 -1.79 13.83 -7.44
C VAL A 71 -1.47 15.31 -7.28
N CYS A 72 -0.56 15.66 -6.35
CA CYS A 72 -0.17 17.03 -6.06
C CYS A 72 1.35 17.19 -6.08
N ALA A 73 1.89 17.48 -7.26
CA ALA A 73 3.33 17.61 -7.47
C ALA A 73 3.92 18.95 -6.99
N MET A 74 3.08 19.98 -6.75
CA MET A 74 3.49 21.34 -6.40
C MET A 74 2.72 21.88 -5.20
#